data_AF-A0A485KKR8-F1
#
_entry.id   AF-A0A485KKR8-F1
#
_cell.length_a   1.000
_cell.length_b   1.000
_cell.length_c   1.000
_cell.angle_alpha   90.00
_cell.angle_beta   90.00
_cell.angle_gamma   90.00
#
_symmetry.space_group_name_H-M   'P 1'
#
loop_
_entity.id
_entity.type
_entity.pdbx_description
1 polymer ?
#
loop_
_entity_poly.entity_id
_entity_poly.type
_entity_poly.pdbx_seq_one_letter_code
_entity_poly.pdbx_strand_id
1 'polypeptide(L)'
;MRLEAKVQGEKVRLVPYMAHHVPKYHEWMKDPYLLEMTASEPLSFEDELKMQITWMEDPTKATFIVFVHPNAETDEVEGEMAGDVNLFFNDDEDSTNCEIDIMIAEKSVRGQGIGKEAVLLMMSYAVEHMNARRFYCKINEENEASLGLFRKYVVPCGLRPVNSF
;
A
#
# COMPACT_ATOMS: atom_id res chain seq x y z
N MET A 1 9.28 -14.99 4.25
CA MET A 1 10.22 -13.92 3.87
C MET A 1 10.15 -12.86 4.97
N ARG A 2 11.24 -12.38 5.56
CA ARG A 2 11.15 -11.37 6.63
C ARG A 2 11.30 -9.98 5.99
N LEU A 3 10.23 -9.20 6.03
CA LEU A 3 10.22 -7.81 5.59
C LEU A 3 11.04 -7.00 6.62
N GLU A 4 12.35 -6.83 6.40
CA GLU A 4 13.23 -6.10 7.33
C GLU A 4 13.72 -4.76 6.78
N ALA A 5 13.54 -4.52 5.49
CA ALA A 5 14.06 -3.31 4.85
C ALA A 5 13.05 -2.15 4.95
N LYS A 6 13.47 -1.06 5.59
CA LYS A 6 12.81 0.24 5.42
C LYS A 6 13.16 0.77 4.04
N VAL A 7 12.19 1.28 3.30
CA VAL A 7 12.42 1.88 1.97
C VAL A 7 12.24 3.39 2.10
N GLN A 8 13.29 4.14 1.77
CA GLN A 8 13.32 5.60 1.92
C GLN A 8 13.23 6.28 0.55
N GLY A 9 12.29 7.21 0.42
CA GLY A 9 12.21 8.18 -0.67
C GLY A 9 12.56 9.59 -0.22
N GLU A 10 12.17 10.57 -1.02
CA GLU A 10 12.35 12.00 -0.75
C GLU A 10 11.35 12.49 0.31
N LYS A 11 10.07 12.15 0.17
CA LYS A 11 8.99 12.58 1.09
C LYS A 11 8.42 11.44 1.91
N VAL A 12 8.61 10.21 1.45
CA VAL A 12 7.97 9.02 2.00
C VAL A 12 9.00 8.04 2.53
N ARG A 13 8.68 7.43 3.67
CA ARG A 13 9.34 6.23 4.18
C ARG A 13 8.32 5.10 4.26
N LEU A 14 8.63 3.96 3.67
CA LEU A 14 7.84 2.74 3.81
C LEU A 14 8.48 1.88 4.89
N VAL A 15 7.69 1.47 5.88
CA VAL A 15 8.12 0.52 6.90
C VAL A 15 7.16 -0.67 6.96
N PRO A 16 7.64 -1.90 7.22
CA PRO A 16 6.76 -3.05 7.38
C PRO A 16 5.68 -2.80 8.43
N TYR A 17 4.44 -3.23 8.15
CA TYR A 17 3.35 -3.12 9.11
C TYR A 17 3.58 -4.03 10.31
N MET A 18 3.36 -3.48 11.51
CA MET A 18 3.79 -4.02 12.80
C MET A 18 2.72 -3.70 13.85
N ALA A 19 2.67 -4.49 14.93
CA ALA A 19 1.64 -4.37 15.96
C ALA A 19 1.48 -2.96 16.56
N HIS A 20 2.57 -2.17 16.66
CA HIS A 20 2.50 -0.80 17.20
C HIS A 20 1.83 0.21 16.25
N HIS A 21 1.67 -0.11 14.97
CA HIS A 21 0.93 0.71 14.00
C HIS A 21 -0.59 0.50 14.09
N VAL A 22 -1.01 -0.66 14.61
CA VAL A 22 -2.42 -1.10 14.64
C VAL A 22 -3.35 -0.07 15.31
N PRO A 23 -3.01 0.58 16.44
CA PRO A 23 -3.88 1.59 17.05
C PRO A 23 -4.25 2.73 16.10
N LYS A 24 -3.26 3.30 15.37
CA LYS A 24 -3.54 4.40 14.44
C LYS A 24 -4.23 3.90 13.17
N TYR A 25 -3.81 2.76 12.64
CA TYR A 25 -4.45 2.14 11.47
C TYR A 25 -5.94 1.85 11.74
N HIS A 26 -6.25 1.30 12.91
CA HIS A 26 -7.62 1.00 13.32
C HIS A 26 -8.50 2.27 13.41
N GLU A 27 -7.94 3.42 13.84
CA GLU A 27 -8.69 4.69 13.80
C GLU A 27 -9.01 5.12 12.37
N TRP A 28 -8.11 4.89 11.40
CA TRP A 28 -8.40 5.14 9.99
C TRP A 28 -9.51 4.23 9.47
N MET A 29 -9.49 2.94 9.83
CA MET A 29 -10.50 1.96 9.40
C MET A 29 -11.89 2.16 10.02
N LYS A 30 -12.09 3.22 10.81
CA LYS A 30 -13.42 3.70 11.25
C LYS A 30 -14.01 4.76 10.33
N ASP A 31 -13.24 5.38 9.43
CA ASP A 31 -13.75 6.39 8.49
C ASP A 31 -14.53 5.67 7.36
N PRO A 32 -15.85 5.89 7.22
CA PRO A 32 -16.65 5.26 6.17
C PRO A 32 -16.15 5.58 4.77
N TYR A 33 -15.59 6.77 4.56
CA TYR A 33 -15.00 7.14 3.27
C TYR A 33 -13.79 6.26 2.95
N LEU A 34 -12.96 5.94 3.94
CA LEU A 34 -11.80 5.08 3.71
C LEU A 34 -12.26 3.65 3.40
N LEU A 35 -13.18 3.10 4.21
CA LEU A 35 -13.74 1.77 4.00
C LEU A 35 -14.34 1.60 2.60
N GLU A 36 -15.12 2.58 2.14
CA GLU A 36 -15.72 2.56 0.80
C GLU A 36 -14.67 2.62 -0.32
N MET A 37 -13.67 3.51 -0.18
CA MET A 37 -12.63 3.69 -1.19
C MET A 37 -11.64 2.52 -1.27
N THR A 38 -11.46 1.78 -0.17
CA THR A 38 -10.62 0.57 -0.09
C THR A 38 -11.43 -0.72 -0.19
N ALA A 39 -12.75 -0.64 -0.41
CA ALA A 39 -13.67 -1.79 -0.42
C ALA A 39 -13.48 -2.73 0.79
N SER A 40 -13.27 -2.14 1.96
CA SER A 40 -12.97 -2.84 3.20
C SER A 40 -14.17 -2.85 4.15
N GLU A 41 -14.27 -3.90 4.96
CA GLU A 41 -15.24 -3.99 6.04
C GLU A 41 -14.58 -3.59 7.37
N PRO A 42 -15.30 -2.93 8.30
CA PRO A 42 -14.76 -2.58 9.60
C PRO A 42 -14.51 -3.84 10.43
N LEU A 43 -13.39 -3.84 11.16
CA LEU A 43 -13.00 -4.92 12.06
C LEU A 43 -13.06 -4.49 13.52
N SER A 44 -13.11 -5.46 14.42
CA SER A 44 -12.80 -5.18 15.83
C SER A 44 -11.30 -4.94 15.99
N PHE A 45 -10.89 -4.18 17.01
CA PHE A 45 -9.46 -3.97 17.29
C PHE A 45 -8.68 -5.28 17.49
N GLU A 46 -9.30 -6.28 18.12
CA GLU A 46 -8.70 -7.61 18.29
C GLU A 46 -8.53 -8.35 16.97
N ASP A 47 -9.49 -8.23 16.07
CA ASP A 47 -9.40 -8.86 14.76
C ASP A 47 -8.39 -8.14 13.84
N GLU A 48 -8.24 -6.82 13.97
CA GLU A 48 -7.19 -6.05 13.30
C GLU A 48 -5.79 -6.53 13.73
N LEU A 49 -5.58 -6.77 15.04
CA LEU A 49 -4.33 -7.34 15.57
C LEU A 49 -4.05 -8.73 15.00
N LYS A 50 -5.06 -9.61 14.93
CA LYS A 50 -4.91 -10.94 14.33
C LYS A 50 -4.60 -10.83 12.84
N MET A 51 -5.30 -9.95 12.13
CA MET A 51 -5.09 -9.74 10.70
C MET A 51 -3.68 -9.23 10.42
N GLN A 52 -3.18 -8.26 11.20
CA GLN A 52 -1.81 -7.78 11.08
C GLN A 52 -0.79 -8.92 11.16
N ILE A 53 -0.93 -9.84 12.11
CA ILE A 53 -0.04 -11.00 12.26
C ILE A 53 -0.13 -11.90 11.02
N THR A 54 -1.34 -12.27 10.60
CA THR A 54 -1.52 -13.14 9.42
C THR A 54 -0.96 -12.53 8.14
N TRP A 55 -1.09 -11.20 7.95
CA TRP A 55 -0.55 -10.51 6.78
C TRP A 55 0.97 -10.42 6.81
N MET A 56 1.56 -10.25 8.00
CA MET A 56 3.02 -10.23 8.17
C MET A 56 3.65 -11.61 7.89
N GLU A 57 2.98 -12.69 8.29
CA GLU A 57 3.51 -14.05 8.16
C GLU A 57 3.28 -14.65 6.76
N ASP A 58 2.37 -14.08 5.98
CA ASP A 58 2.03 -14.55 4.64
C ASP A 58 3.14 -14.21 3.62
N PRO A 59 3.84 -15.21 3.05
CA PRO A 59 4.92 -14.96 2.10
C PRO A 59 4.44 -14.39 0.75
N THR A 60 3.14 -14.45 0.45
CA THR A 60 2.56 -13.88 -0.78
C THR A 60 2.04 -12.46 -0.57
N LYS A 61 2.24 -11.88 0.62
CA LYS A 61 1.83 -10.52 0.95
C LYS A 61 2.99 -9.66 1.40
N ALA A 62 2.88 -8.37 1.13
CA ALA A 62 3.75 -7.38 1.74
C ALA A 62 2.98 -6.10 2.03
N THR A 63 2.78 -5.79 3.31
CA THR A 63 2.09 -4.58 3.76
C THR A 63 3.08 -3.64 4.43
N PHE A 64 3.15 -2.42 3.92
CA PHE A 64 4.00 -1.36 4.46
C PHE A 64 3.16 -0.15 4.84
N ILE A 65 3.49 0.44 5.99
CA ILE A 65 2.94 1.73 6.40
C ILE A 65 3.74 2.85 5.72
N VAL A 66 3.01 3.80 5.16
CA VAL A 66 3.51 5.03 4.56
C VAL A 66 3.70 6.07 5.66
N PHE A 67 4.94 6.46 5.92
CA PHE A 67 5.30 7.59 6.76
C PHE A 67 5.63 8.79 5.87
N VAL A 68 5.11 9.97 6.22
CA VAL A 68 5.44 11.24 5.56
C VAL A 68 6.39 12.02 6.45
N HIS A 69 7.46 12.53 5.86
CA HIS A 69 8.41 13.41 6.52
C HIS A 69 8.40 14.78 5.85
N PRO A 70 8.37 15.88 6.63
CA PRO A 70 8.39 17.21 6.07
C PRO A 70 9.74 17.59 5.43
N ASN A 71 10.86 16.98 5.86
CA ASN A 71 12.20 17.27 5.36
C ASN A 71 13.01 15.98 5.14
N ALA A 72 13.57 15.81 3.94
CA ALA A 72 14.41 14.68 3.55
C ALA A 72 15.79 14.64 4.24
N GLU A 73 16.21 15.72 4.92
CA GLU A 73 17.58 15.90 5.43
C GLU A 73 17.79 15.45 6.88
N THR A 74 16.73 15.12 7.62
CA THR A 74 16.85 14.72 9.03
C THR A 74 16.32 13.31 9.22
N ASP A 75 17.21 12.33 9.31
CA ASP A 75 16.89 10.95 9.70
C ASP A 75 16.28 10.85 11.12
N GLU A 76 16.34 11.94 11.89
CA GLU A 76 15.96 12.00 13.31
C GLU A 76 14.47 12.29 13.55
N VAL A 77 13.73 12.88 12.61
CA VAL A 77 12.30 13.16 12.81
C VAL A 77 11.50 11.91 12.42
N GLU A 78 10.96 11.23 13.43
CA GLU A 78 9.96 10.20 13.25
C GLU A 78 8.79 10.79 12.45
N GLY A 79 8.53 10.23 11.27
CA GLY A 79 7.52 10.76 10.37
C GLY A 79 6.14 10.50 10.93
N GLU A 80 5.13 11.05 10.28
CA GLU A 80 3.76 10.72 10.64
C GLU A 80 3.24 9.61 9.73
N MET A 81 2.65 8.57 10.32
CA MET A 81 1.89 7.59 9.54
C MET A 81 0.82 8.33 8.75
N ALA A 82 0.77 8.08 7.44
CA ALA A 82 -0.10 8.77 6.49
C ALA A 82 -1.00 7.82 5.70
N GLY A 83 -0.69 6.52 5.68
CA GLY A 83 -1.45 5.49 5.02
C GLY A 83 -0.65 4.19 4.92
N ASP A 84 -0.93 3.38 3.92
CA ASP A 84 -0.30 2.09 3.68
C ASP A 84 -0.30 1.72 2.19
N VAL A 85 0.63 0.84 1.84
CA VAL A 85 0.76 0.23 0.51
C VAL A 85 0.89 -1.28 0.67
N ASN A 86 0.13 -2.03 -0.13
CA ASN A 86 0.04 -3.48 -0.05
C ASN A 86 0.44 -4.11 -1.37
N LEU A 87 1.11 -5.26 -1.29
CA LEU A 87 1.32 -6.15 -2.43
C LEU A 87 0.70 -7.52 -2.15
N PHE A 88 0.12 -8.11 -3.19
CA PHE A 88 -0.40 -9.47 -3.15
C PHE A 88 0.05 -10.28 -4.37
N PHE A 89 0.54 -11.49 -4.13
CA PHE A 89 0.98 -12.45 -5.14
C PHE A 89 0.02 -13.64 -5.17
N ASN A 90 -1.19 -13.39 -5.69
CA ASN A 90 -2.31 -14.34 -5.66
C ASN A 90 -2.55 -15.05 -7.02
N ASP A 91 -1.59 -14.95 -7.95
CA ASP A 91 -1.68 -15.56 -9.28
C ASP A 91 -0.96 -16.91 -9.29
N ASP A 92 -1.74 -17.99 -9.22
CA ASP A 92 -1.24 -19.38 -9.20
C ASP A 92 -0.57 -19.77 -10.54
N GLU A 93 -0.93 -19.12 -11.66
CA GLU A 93 -0.34 -19.37 -12.97
C GLU A 93 0.95 -18.56 -13.18
N ASP A 94 1.04 -17.38 -12.58
CA ASP A 94 2.22 -16.51 -12.64
C ASP A 94 2.55 -15.85 -11.30
N SER A 95 3.42 -16.50 -10.53
CA SER A 95 4.01 -15.96 -9.30
C SER A 95 4.76 -14.62 -9.43
N THR A 96 4.98 -14.09 -10.65
CA THR A 96 5.60 -12.77 -10.87
C THR A 96 4.58 -11.65 -11.09
N ASN A 97 3.28 -11.98 -11.14
CA ASN A 97 2.19 -11.04 -11.23
C ASN A 97 1.80 -10.55 -9.82
N CYS A 98 1.73 -9.23 -9.66
CA CYS A 98 1.60 -8.59 -8.36
C CYS A 98 0.45 -7.59 -8.35
N GLU A 99 -0.50 -7.78 -7.45
CA GLU A 99 -1.52 -6.78 -7.13
C GLU A 99 -0.89 -5.72 -6.22
N ILE A 100 -1.12 -4.45 -6.50
CA ILE A 100 -0.67 -3.34 -5.67
C ILE A 100 -1.83 -2.41 -5.30
N ASP A 101 -1.98 -2.18 -4.00
CA ASP A 101 -2.99 -1.29 -3.43
C ASP A 101 -2.32 -0.18 -2.61
N ILE A 102 -2.96 0.99 -2.55
CA ILE A 102 -2.47 2.16 -1.83
C ILE A 102 -3.64 2.88 -1.16
N MET A 103 -3.46 3.25 0.10
CA MET A 103 -4.34 4.17 0.80
C MET A 103 -3.50 5.33 1.36
N ILE A 104 -3.97 6.57 1.17
CA ILE A 104 -3.48 7.75 1.90
C ILE A 104 -4.60 8.20 2.84
N ALA A 105 -4.54 7.69 4.07
CA ALA A 105 -5.57 7.93 5.08
C ALA A 105 -5.61 9.41 5.51
N GLU A 106 -4.45 10.02 5.74
CA GLU A 106 -4.36 11.40 6.24
C GLU A 106 -4.74 12.42 5.16
N LYS A 107 -5.88 13.10 5.36
CA LYS A 107 -6.44 14.06 4.38
C LYS A 107 -5.51 15.24 4.11
N SER A 108 -4.75 15.68 5.13
CA SER A 108 -3.84 16.83 5.06
C SER A 108 -2.73 16.66 4.02
N VAL A 109 -2.32 15.42 3.70
CA VAL A 109 -1.21 15.11 2.79
C VAL A 109 -1.65 14.57 1.43
N ARG A 110 -2.95 14.46 1.18
CA ARG A 110 -3.50 14.05 -0.12
C ARG A 110 -3.22 15.09 -1.19
N GLY A 111 -3.07 14.66 -2.45
CA GLY A 111 -2.80 15.54 -3.58
C GLY A 111 -1.36 16.12 -3.64
N GLN A 112 -0.49 15.79 -2.69
CA GLN A 112 0.88 16.32 -2.61
C GLN A 112 1.95 15.40 -3.26
N GLY A 113 1.51 14.35 -3.95
CA GLY A 113 2.38 13.37 -4.60
C GLY A 113 2.83 12.19 -3.72
N ILE A 114 2.39 12.13 -2.45
CA ILE A 114 2.74 11.07 -1.50
C ILE A 114 2.39 9.67 -2.03
N GLY A 115 1.14 9.47 -2.49
CA GLY A 115 0.72 8.16 -3.02
C GLY A 115 1.51 7.74 -4.26
N LYS A 116 1.93 8.69 -5.11
CA LYS A 116 2.78 8.40 -6.27
C LYS A 116 4.13 7.88 -5.84
N GLU A 117 4.78 8.57 -4.91
CA GLU A 117 6.10 8.19 -4.43
C GLU A 117 6.06 6.83 -3.71
N ALA A 118 5.07 6.63 -2.82
CA ALA A 118 4.86 5.37 -2.13
C ALA A 118 4.71 4.18 -3.10
N VAL A 119 3.85 4.32 -4.12
CA VAL A 119 3.64 3.27 -5.13
C VAL A 119 4.91 2.96 -5.90
N LEU A 120 5.64 3.98 -6.37
CA LEU A 120 6.87 3.76 -7.13
C LEU A 120 7.98 3.12 -6.30
N LEU A 121 8.13 3.52 -5.03
CA LEU A 121 9.06 2.89 -4.10
C LEU A 121 8.70 1.42 -3.85
N MET A 122 7.41 1.13 -3.63
CA MET A 122 6.94 -0.23 -3.39
C MET A 122 7.11 -1.13 -4.62
N MET A 123 6.87 -0.60 -5.82
CA MET A 123 7.12 -1.33 -7.07
C MET A 123 8.61 -1.64 -7.24
N SER A 124 9.50 -0.68 -6.97
CA SER A 124 10.96 -0.92 -7.03
C SER A 124 11.37 -2.01 -6.04
N TYR A 125 10.89 -1.92 -4.80
CA TYR A 125 11.13 -2.93 -3.77
C TYR A 125 10.68 -4.33 -4.23
N ALA A 126 9.48 -4.44 -4.81
CA ALA A 126 8.92 -5.70 -5.27
C ALA A 126 9.72 -6.32 -6.44
N VAL A 127 10.19 -5.50 -7.37
CA VAL A 127 11.05 -5.97 -8.48
C VAL A 127 12.37 -6.52 -7.94
N GLU A 128 13.01 -5.79 -7.02
CA GLU A 128 14.34 -6.12 -6.51
C GLU A 128 14.33 -7.29 -5.51
N HIS A 129 13.33 -7.36 -4.64
CA HIS A 129 13.32 -8.27 -3.50
C HIS A 129 12.27 -9.38 -3.59
N MET A 130 11.24 -9.21 -4.43
CA MET A 130 10.10 -10.13 -4.52
C MET A 130 9.89 -10.72 -5.91
N ASN A 131 10.79 -10.43 -6.87
CA ASN A 131 10.73 -10.92 -8.26
C ASN A 131 9.40 -10.56 -8.98
N ALA A 132 8.76 -9.46 -8.59
CA ALA A 132 7.62 -8.94 -9.32
C ALA A 132 8.04 -8.48 -10.73
N ARG A 133 7.27 -8.85 -11.75
CA ARG A 133 7.51 -8.46 -13.15
C ARG A 133 6.34 -7.76 -13.79
N ARG A 134 5.13 -7.96 -13.24
CA ARG A 134 3.91 -7.29 -13.67
C ARG A 134 3.17 -6.79 -12.45
N PHE A 135 2.56 -5.62 -12.62
CA PHE A 135 1.74 -4.99 -11.59
C PHE A 135 0.34 -4.75 -12.14
N TYR A 136 -0.65 -5.01 -11.31
CA TYR A 136 -2.03 -4.62 -11.55
C TYR A 136 -2.65 -4.10 -10.24
N CYS A 137 -3.81 -3.45 -10.33
CA CYS A 137 -4.53 -2.92 -9.18
C CYS A 137 -6.03 -3.12 -9.40
N LYS A 138 -6.79 -3.34 -8.33
CA LYS A 138 -8.25 -3.35 -8.37
C LYS A 138 -8.75 -2.09 -7.68
N ILE A 139 -9.40 -1.21 -8.45
CA ILE A 139 -9.80 0.10 -7.97
C ILE A 139 -11.30 0.26 -8.18
N ASN A 140 -12.01 0.69 -7.14
CA ASN A 140 -13.42 1.09 -7.23
C ASN A 140 -13.56 2.19 -8.30
N GLU A 141 -14.55 2.08 -9.18
CA GLU A 141 -14.80 3.05 -10.26
C GLU A 141 -15.03 4.48 -9.75
N GLU A 142 -15.50 4.62 -8.51
CA GLU A 142 -15.71 5.92 -7.85
C GLU A 142 -14.42 6.51 -7.23
N ASN A 143 -13.36 5.71 -7.09
CA ASN A 143 -12.07 6.16 -6.54
C ASN A 143 -11.22 6.86 -7.63
N GLU A 144 -11.70 8.01 -8.08
CA GLU A 144 -11.05 8.82 -9.14
C GLU A 144 -9.59 9.15 -8.84
N ALA A 145 -9.25 9.34 -7.56
CA ALA A 145 -7.89 9.64 -7.12
C ALA A 145 -6.92 8.50 -7.45
N SER A 146 -7.28 7.27 -7.10
CA SER A 146 -6.45 6.09 -7.38
C SER A 146 -6.46 5.76 -8.86
N LEU A 147 -7.61 5.85 -9.53
CA LEU A 147 -7.70 5.69 -10.98
C LEU A 147 -6.76 6.66 -11.72
N GLY A 148 -6.76 7.94 -11.33
CA GLY A 148 -5.87 8.95 -11.90
C GLY A 148 -4.40 8.67 -11.64
N LEU A 149 -4.07 8.18 -10.43
CA LEU A 149 -2.72 7.79 -10.06
C LEU A 149 -2.20 6.65 -10.94
N PHE A 150 -2.90 5.51 -10.94
CA PHE A 150 -2.45 4.29 -11.61
C PHE A 150 -2.48 4.43 -13.13
N ARG A 151 -3.50 5.09 -13.73
CA ARG A 151 -3.52 5.36 -15.17
C ARG A 151 -2.33 6.20 -15.64
N LYS A 152 -1.85 7.13 -14.80
CA LYS A 152 -0.79 8.06 -15.18
C LYS A 152 0.61 7.49 -14.97
N TYR A 153 0.83 6.71 -13.91
CA TYR A 153 2.17 6.33 -13.48
C TYR A 153 2.45 4.83 -13.48
N VAL A 154 1.39 4.02 -13.48
CA VAL A 154 1.49 2.56 -13.53
C VAL A 154 0.88 2.14 -14.87
N VAL A 155 1.54 2.56 -15.95
CA VAL A 155 1.10 2.18 -17.29
C VAL A 155 1.36 0.68 -17.43
N PRO A 156 0.34 -0.11 -17.81
CA PRO A 156 0.45 -1.55 -17.85
C PRO A 156 1.30 -1.97 -19.05
N CYS A 157 2.32 -2.79 -18.80
CA CYS A 157 2.69 -3.81 -19.78
C CYS A 157 1.49 -4.78 -19.90
N GLY A 158 0.47 -4.38 -20.66
CA GLY A 158 -0.71 -5.18 -21.01
C GLY A 158 -1.92 -4.97 -20.10
N LEU A 159 -2.82 -4.03 -20.45
CA LEU A 159 -4.22 -4.11 -20.02
C LEU A 159 -4.84 -5.33 -20.69
N ARG A 160 -5.20 -6.34 -19.91
CA ARG A 160 -6.36 -7.16 -20.26
C ARG A 160 -7.55 -6.56 -19.53
N PRO A 161 -8.60 -6.10 -20.24
CA PRO A 161 -9.86 -5.77 -19.63
C PRO A 161 -10.37 -6.97 -18.84
N VAL A 162 -10.79 -6.75 -17.59
CA VAL A 162 -11.58 -7.72 -16.83
C VAL A 162 -12.98 -7.71 -17.47
N ASN A 163 -13.14 -8.41 -18.59
CA ASN A 163 -14.43 -8.82 -19.17
C ASN A 163 -14.19 -9.74 -20.39
N SER A 164 -14.02 -11.04 -20.12
CA SER A 164 -14.43 -12.11 -21.03
C SER A 164 -14.54 -13.41 -20.22
N PHE A 165 -15.64 -13.53 -19.49
CA PHE A 165 -16.35 -14.81 -19.36
C PHE A 165 -17.45 -14.84 -20.42
#